data_AF-A0A0J8VEH9-F1
#
_entry.id   AF-A0A0J8VEH9-F1
#
_cell.length_a   1.000
_cell.length_b   1.000
_cell.length_c   1.000
_cell.angle_alpha   90.00
_cell.angle_beta   90.00
_cell.angle_gamma   90.00
#
_symmetry.space_group_name_H-M   'P 1'
#
loop_
_entity.id
_entity.type
_entity.pdbx_description
1 polymer ?
#
loop_
_entity_poly.entity_id
_entity_poly.type
_entity_poly.pdbx_seq_one_letter_code
_entity_poly.pdbx_strand_id
1 'polypeptide(L)'
;MSWSDWPFITSSVFSQLAIGAFISLACVILSGKLCFGQSDRVHRTMPALWLMLFVSLILREGNLMLMQVNSPYSLTNEVLLAIVFFGFAICYWFVEKGLVATEGFRKILLVNVMVIGIAYLVNGFVVRSTHWLVVSHFIATTLVGGMLFAHAALVRAQHKVEAVNHVFPVAGTLLAIVCFVMGASQLGDLEALAETQNQVGPLIAQIISLGLLVAAVGVWLMPLITRSKPVQGVMTFALLLIFISSLFAGVGV
;
A
#
# COMPACT_ATOMS: atom_id res chain seq x y z
N MET A 1 3.75 -16.48 9.84
CA MET A 1 2.72 -15.83 10.67
C MET A 1 1.47 -16.66 10.56
N SER A 2 0.98 -17.19 11.67
CA SER A 2 -0.30 -17.91 11.67
C SER A 2 -1.46 -16.92 11.64
N TRP A 3 -2.69 -17.39 11.37
CA TRP A 3 -3.90 -16.57 11.47
C TRP A 3 -4.07 -15.88 12.84
N SER A 4 -3.44 -16.41 13.90
CA SER A 4 -3.36 -15.76 15.22
C SER A 4 -2.70 -14.39 15.17
N ASP A 5 -1.80 -14.15 14.21
CA ASP A 5 -0.99 -12.94 14.09
C ASP A 5 -1.66 -11.88 13.21
N TRP A 6 -2.97 -12.04 12.95
CA TRP A 6 -3.77 -11.15 12.11
C TRP A 6 -3.63 -9.65 12.47
N PRO A 7 -3.41 -9.21 13.73
CA PRO A 7 -3.24 -7.78 14.01
C PRO A 7 -1.96 -7.21 13.41
N PHE A 8 -0.87 -7.99 13.42
CA PHE A 8 0.41 -7.60 12.83
C PHE A 8 0.34 -7.59 11.30
N ILE A 9 -0.30 -8.60 10.71
CA ILE A 9 -0.53 -8.68 9.26
C ILE A 9 -1.37 -7.47 8.80
N THR A 10 -2.48 -7.20 9.49
CA THR A 10 -3.37 -6.08 9.16
C THR A 10 -2.66 -4.74 9.33
N SER A 11 -1.86 -4.60 10.40
CA SER A 11 -1.01 -3.43 10.61
C SER A 11 -0.05 -3.20 9.45
N SER A 12 0.69 -4.22 9.01
CA SER A 12 1.63 -4.07 7.89
C SER A 12 0.90 -3.70 6.60
N VAL A 13 -0.22 -4.36 6.28
CA VAL A 13 -0.99 -4.07 5.06
C VAL A 13 -1.51 -2.63 5.04
N PHE A 14 -2.03 -2.13 6.16
CA PHE A 14 -2.48 -0.74 6.25
C PHE A 14 -1.34 0.28 6.07
N SER A 15 -0.19 0.04 6.71
CA SER A 15 0.97 0.93 6.54
C SER A 15 1.49 0.95 5.10
N GLN A 16 1.63 -0.22 4.48
CA GLN A 16 2.08 -0.37 3.09
C GLN A 16 1.14 0.30 2.10
N LEU A 17 -0.18 0.05 2.21
CA LEU A 17 -1.18 0.70 1.35
C LEU A 17 -1.16 2.23 1.51
N ALA A 18 -1.09 2.73 2.74
CA ALA A 18 -1.15 4.17 3.00
C ALA A 18 0.12 4.90 2.53
N ILE A 19 1.31 4.35 2.83
CA ILE A 19 2.59 4.93 2.41
C ILE A 19 2.71 4.90 0.88
N GLY A 20 2.40 3.76 0.26
CA GLY A 20 2.42 3.62 -1.19
C GLY A 20 1.45 4.54 -1.91
N ALA A 21 0.25 4.72 -1.36
CA ALA A 21 -0.74 5.66 -1.88
C ALA A 21 -0.26 7.10 -1.78
N PHE A 22 0.34 7.49 -0.65
CA PHE A 22 0.88 8.83 -0.48
C PHE A 22 2.01 9.11 -1.47
N ILE A 23 2.97 8.19 -1.66
CA ILE A 23 4.06 8.35 -2.64
C ILE A 23 3.48 8.57 -4.05
N SER A 24 2.49 7.76 -4.42
CA SER A 24 1.83 7.87 -5.73
C SER A 24 1.07 9.20 -5.89
N LEU A 25 0.36 9.65 -4.85
CA LEU A 25 -0.31 10.96 -4.84
C LEU A 25 0.69 12.12 -4.88
N ALA A 26 1.80 12.03 -4.13
CA ALA A 26 2.86 13.03 -4.11
C ALA A 26 3.45 13.24 -5.51
N CYS A 27 3.71 12.16 -6.26
CA CYS A 27 4.13 12.25 -7.67
C CYS A 27 3.13 13.05 -8.53
N VAL A 28 1.83 12.81 -8.36
CA VAL A 28 0.79 13.52 -9.12
C VAL A 28 0.68 14.98 -8.70
N ILE A 29 0.78 15.28 -7.41
CA ILE A 29 0.77 16.66 -6.90
C ILE A 29 2.00 17.43 -7.40
N LEU A 30 3.19 16.82 -7.34
CA LEU A 30 4.45 17.41 -7.83
C LEU A 30 4.45 17.63 -9.34
N SER A 31 3.68 16.86 -10.11
CA SER A 31 3.55 17.07 -11.55
C SER A 31 2.93 18.42 -11.94
N GLY A 32 2.27 19.11 -11.00
CA GLY A 32 1.66 20.42 -11.24
C GLY A 32 0.45 20.43 -12.18
N LYS A 33 0.01 19.27 -12.67
CA LYS A 33 -1.12 19.14 -13.61
C LYS A 33 -2.50 19.28 -12.95
N LEU A 34 -2.56 19.29 -11.62
CA LEU A 34 -3.79 19.46 -10.86
C LEU A 34 -4.12 20.94 -10.69
N CYS A 35 -5.34 21.35 -11.05
CA CYS A 35 -5.83 22.69 -10.71
C CYS A 35 -5.92 22.87 -9.19
N PHE A 36 -5.83 24.11 -8.69
CA PHE A 36 -5.90 24.41 -7.25
C PHE A 36 -7.10 23.74 -6.55
N GLY A 37 -8.31 23.84 -7.13
CA GLY A 37 -9.51 23.21 -6.57
C GLY A 37 -9.48 21.67 -6.60
N GLN A 38 -8.75 21.06 -7.54
CA GLN A 38 -8.55 19.60 -7.56
C GLN A 38 -7.55 19.16 -6.50
N SER A 39 -6.45 19.89 -6.38
CA SER A 39 -5.46 19.68 -5.32
C SER A 39 -6.13 19.77 -3.93
N ASP A 40 -6.96 20.78 -3.67
CA ASP A 40 -7.67 20.89 -2.39
C ASP A 40 -8.57 19.67 -2.09
N ARG A 41 -9.28 19.17 -3.10
CA ARG A 41 -10.12 17.96 -2.99
C ARG A 41 -9.31 16.69 -2.75
N VAL A 42 -8.13 16.56 -3.36
CA VAL A 42 -7.20 15.46 -3.06
C VAL A 42 -6.72 15.54 -1.62
N HIS A 43 -6.37 16.72 -1.12
CA HIS A 43 -5.98 16.87 0.29
C HIS A 43 -7.14 16.57 1.26
N ARG A 44 -8.42 16.69 0.83
CA ARG A 44 -9.57 16.25 1.64
C ARG A 44 -9.74 14.72 1.72
N THR A 45 -9.09 13.95 0.84
CA THR A 45 -9.13 12.48 0.92
C THR A 45 -8.00 11.90 1.77
N MET A 46 -6.92 12.65 1.99
CA MET A 46 -5.76 12.24 2.80
C MET A 46 -6.07 11.80 4.25
N PRO A 47 -7.10 12.32 4.96
CA PRO A 47 -7.48 11.79 6.26
C PRO A 47 -7.74 10.28 6.30
N ALA A 48 -8.14 9.67 5.18
CA ALA A 48 -8.27 8.22 5.10
C ALA A 48 -6.90 7.50 5.23
N LEU A 49 -5.83 8.07 4.63
CA LEU A 49 -4.46 7.57 4.76
C LEU A 49 -3.99 7.67 6.22
N TRP A 50 -4.28 8.80 6.86
CA TRP A 50 -3.92 9.05 8.25
C TRP A 50 -4.62 8.08 9.20
N LEU A 51 -5.91 7.83 8.97
CA LEU A 51 -6.67 6.85 9.74
C LEU A 51 -6.09 5.44 9.57
N MET A 52 -5.72 5.04 8.35
CA MET A 52 -5.10 3.72 8.12
C MET A 52 -3.76 3.58 8.83
N LEU A 53 -2.90 4.61 8.79
CA LEU A 53 -1.63 4.61 9.51
C LEU A 53 -1.82 4.60 11.02
N PHE A 54 -2.77 5.38 11.53
CA PHE A 54 -3.09 5.38 12.95
C PHE A 54 -3.59 4.01 13.43
N VAL A 55 -4.54 3.41 12.71
CA VAL A 55 -5.05 2.06 13.03
C VAL A 55 -3.94 1.02 12.90
N SER A 56 -3.07 1.13 11.89
CA SER A 56 -1.89 0.27 11.73
C SER A 56 -1.00 0.28 12.99
N LEU A 57 -0.65 1.47 13.47
CA LEU A 57 0.21 1.61 14.65
C LEU A 57 -0.48 1.11 15.93
N ILE A 58 -1.77 1.41 16.11
CA ILE A 58 -2.53 0.93 17.27
C ILE A 58 -2.68 -0.59 17.27
N LEU A 59 -2.96 -1.21 16.12
CA LEU A 59 -3.06 -2.66 16.01
C LEU A 59 -1.74 -3.33 16.39
N ARG A 60 -0.61 -2.80 15.93
CA ARG A 60 0.70 -3.38 16.24
C ARG A 60 1.11 -3.15 17.70
N GLU A 61 1.20 -1.89 18.11
CA GLU A 61 1.71 -1.54 19.44
C GLU A 61 0.73 -1.95 20.55
N GLY A 62 -0.58 -1.85 20.30
CA GLY A 62 -1.60 -2.33 21.23
C GLY A 62 -1.51 -3.83 21.48
N ASN A 63 -1.27 -4.64 20.44
CA ASN A 63 -1.09 -6.08 20.62
C ASN A 63 0.23 -6.42 21.33
N LEU A 64 1.33 -5.71 21.04
CA LEU A 64 2.59 -5.89 21.77
C LEU A 64 2.44 -5.61 23.27
N MET A 65 1.68 -4.58 23.64
CA MET A 65 1.39 -4.28 25.06
C MET A 65 0.53 -5.37 25.72
N LEU A 66 -0.50 -5.88 25.02
CA LEU A 66 -1.42 -6.89 25.55
C LEU A 66 -0.77 -8.26 25.75
N MET A 67 0.15 -8.66 24.87
CA MET A 67 0.79 -9.97 24.95
C MET A 67 1.83 -10.06 26.09
N GLN A 68 2.07 -8.99 26.85
CA GLN A 68 3.06 -8.90 27.94
C GLN A 68 4.41 -9.52 27.57
N VAL A 69 4.76 -9.49 26.29
CA VAL A 69 6.07 -9.91 25.86
C VAL A 69 6.99 -8.80 26.35
N ASN A 70 7.65 -9.05 27.48
CA ASN A 70 8.85 -8.32 27.91
C ASN A 70 9.98 -8.63 26.93
N SER A 71 9.77 -8.30 25.65
CA SER A 71 10.85 -8.11 24.73
C SER A 71 11.28 -6.66 24.95
N PRO A 72 12.56 -6.36 25.22
CA PRO A 72 13.04 -4.99 25.27
C PRO A 72 12.72 -4.35 23.91
N TYR A 73 11.62 -3.59 23.84
CA TYR A 73 10.93 -3.15 22.62
C TYR A 73 11.91 -2.78 21.51
N SER A 74 12.20 -3.71 20.59
CA SER A 74 12.98 -3.36 19.41
C SER A 74 12.01 -2.70 18.44
N LEU A 75 11.84 -1.40 18.61
CA LEU A 75 11.20 -0.54 17.62
C LEU A 75 11.93 -0.79 16.30
N THR A 76 11.34 -1.62 15.43
CA THR A 76 12.02 -2.06 14.22
C THR A 76 12.16 -0.85 13.29
N ASN A 77 13.23 -0.83 12.49
CA ASN A 77 13.46 0.27 11.55
C ASN A 77 12.24 0.55 10.66
N GLU A 78 11.50 -0.50 10.30
CA GLU A 78 10.24 -0.37 9.54
C GLU A 78 9.16 0.42 10.30
N VAL A 79 8.98 0.18 11.60
CA VAL A 79 8.04 0.94 12.45
C VAL A 79 8.51 2.37 12.63
N LEU A 80 9.81 2.55 12.89
CA LEU A 80 10.38 3.89 13.04
C LEU A 80 10.09 4.73 11.81
N LEU A 81 10.36 4.17 10.63
CA LEU A 81 10.10 4.83 9.35
C LEU A 81 8.61 5.11 9.17
N ALA A 82 7.72 4.19 9.54
CA ALA A 82 6.28 4.41 9.46
C ALA A 82 5.79 5.53 10.42
N ILE A 83 6.30 5.59 11.66
CA ILE A 83 5.97 6.64 12.63
C ILE A 83 6.50 8.00 12.15
N VAL A 84 7.77 8.05 11.73
CA VAL A 84 8.40 9.26 11.19
C VAL A 84 7.64 9.73 9.96
N PHE A 85 7.32 8.82 9.03
CA PHE A 85 6.50 9.11 7.87
C PHE A 85 5.15 9.72 8.28
N PHE A 86 4.43 9.08 9.20
CA PHE A 86 3.12 9.53 9.65
C PHE A 86 3.16 10.94 10.26
N GLY A 87 4.14 11.22 11.12
CA GLY A 87 4.33 12.54 11.73
C GLY A 87 4.61 13.64 10.71
N PHE A 88 5.55 13.40 9.79
CA PHE A 88 5.88 14.36 8.73
C PHE A 88 4.72 14.54 7.74
N ALA A 89 4.00 13.47 7.42
CA ALA A 89 2.89 13.50 6.47
C ALA A 89 1.67 14.26 7.03
N ILE A 90 1.36 14.10 8.32
CA ILE A 90 0.35 14.92 9.01
C ILE A 90 0.80 16.39 9.08
N CYS A 91 2.06 16.65 9.42
CA CYS A 91 2.60 18.00 9.46
C CYS A 91 2.45 18.68 8.09
N TYR A 92 2.85 18.00 7.02
CA TYR A 92 2.62 18.43 5.64
C TYR A 92 1.14 18.76 5.37
N TRP A 93 0.25 17.84 5.72
CA TRP A 93 -1.17 18.01 5.48
C TRP A 93 -1.75 19.26 6.17
N PHE A 94 -1.37 19.53 7.42
CA PHE A 94 -1.79 20.73 8.14
C PHE A 94 -1.22 22.02 7.51
N VAL A 95 0.06 22.01 7.14
CA VAL A 95 0.72 23.15 6.49
C VAL A 95 0.07 23.47 5.14
N GLU A 96 -0.28 22.45 4.35
CA GLU A 96 -0.98 22.62 3.07
C GLU A 96 -2.42 23.11 3.28
N LYS A 97 -3.17 22.52 4.22
CA LYS A 97 -4.56 22.91 4.49
C LYS A 97 -4.70 24.30 5.08
N GLY A 98 -3.81 24.68 5.98
CA GLY A 98 -3.82 26.01 6.60
C GLY A 98 -3.22 27.10 5.71
N LEU A 99 -2.62 26.74 4.55
CA LEU A 99 -1.88 27.65 3.67
C LEU A 99 -0.84 28.51 4.45
N VAL A 100 -0.30 27.97 5.54
CA VAL A 100 0.51 28.71 6.52
C VAL A 100 1.90 29.07 5.98
N ALA A 101 2.38 28.37 4.95
CA ALA A 101 3.73 28.51 4.41
C ALA A 101 3.73 28.88 2.92
N THR A 102 4.87 29.38 2.44
CA THR A 102 5.12 29.66 1.02
C THR A 102 5.01 28.39 0.17
N GLU A 103 4.63 28.51 -1.09
CA GLU A 103 4.46 27.36 -1.99
C GLU A 103 5.74 26.50 -2.10
N GLY A 104 6.91 27.14 -2.14
CA GLY A 104 8.20 26.45 -2.16
C GLY A 104 8.43 25.59 -0.92
N PHE A 105 8.12 26.11 0.27
CA PHE A 105 8.27 25.36 1.52
C PHE A 105 7.34 24.15 1.56
N ARG A 106 6.09 24.29 1.09
CA ARG A 106 5.14 23.18 1.03
C ARG A 106 5.61 22.06 0.10
N LYS A 107 6.18 22.42 -1.05
CA LYS A 107 6.79 21.45 -1.98
C LYS A 107 7.99 20.74 -1.36
N ILE A 108 8.87 21.45 -0.67
CA ILE A 108 10.02 20.85 0.04
C ILE A 108 9.53 19.86 1.09
N LEU A 109 8.50 20.23 1.86
CA LEU A 109 7.91 19.36 2.87
C LEU A 109 7.28 18.11 2.25
N LEU A 110 6.54 18.25 1.14
CA LEU A 110 6.01 17.11 0.36
C LEU A 110 7.12 16.17 -0.12
N VAL A 111 8.20 16.72 -0.69
CA VAL A 111 9.36 15.93 -1.15
C VAL A 111 10.03 15.22 0.02
N ASN A 112 10.16 15.88 1.17
CA ASN A 112 10.74 15.26 2.37
C ASN A 112 9.92 14.05 2.84
N VAL A 113 8.59 14.18 2.92
CA VAL A 113 7.69 13.05 3.25
C VAL A 113 7.84 11.92 2.23
N MET A 114 7.91 12.26 0.94
CA MET A 114 8.11 11.28 -0.13
C MET A 114 9.44 10.54 0.01
N VAL A 115 10.54 11.22 0.35
CA VAL A 115 11.85 10.61 0.60
C VAL A 115 11.79 9.63 1.78
N ILE A 116 11.09 9.98 2.87
CA ILE A 116 10.88 9.08 4.01
C ILE A 116 10.07 7.84 3.57
N GLY A 117 9.03 8.02 2.75
CA GLY A 117 8.27 6.90 2.19
C GLY A 117 9.10 5.98 1.29
N ILE A 118 10.02 6.55 0.49
CA ILE A 118 10.97 5.77 -0.31
C ILE A 118 11.96 5.03 0.59
N ALA A 119 12.44 5.65 1.68
CA ALA A 119 13.29 4.97 2.66
C ALA A 119 12.56 3.77 3.31
N TYR A 120 11.26 3.89 3.60
CA TYR A 120 10.42 2.78 4.03
C TYR A 120 10.37 1.65 2.99
N LEU A 121 10.16 1.97 1.71
CA LEU A 121 10.17 1.00 0.62
C LEU A 121 11.51 0.26 0.50
N VAL A 122 12.63 0.99 0.53
CA VAL A 122 13.97 0.42 0.43
C VAL A 122 14.27 -0.48 1.63
N ASN A 123 13.96 0.00 2.85
CA ASN A 123 14.13 -0.81 4.05
C ASN A 123 13.28 -2.08 4.00
N GLY A 124 12.02 -1.97 3.59
CA GLY A 124 11.10 -3.10 3.48
C GLY A 124 11.58 -4.15 2.48
N PHE A 125 12.15 -3.74 1.35
CA PHE A 125 12.76 -4.63 0.36
C PHE A 125 13.99 -5.34 0.91
N VAL A 126 14.92 -4.62 1.55
CA VAL A 126 16.16 -5.19 2.12
C VAL A 126 15.86 -6.20 3.22
N VAL A 127 14.90 -5.91 4.10
CA VAL A 127 14.53 -6.82 5.20
C VAL A 127 13.94 -8.13 4.68
N ARG A 128 13.30 -8.12 3.51
CA ARG A 128 12.57 -9.28 2.95
C ARG A 128 13.33 -9.99 1.83
N SER A 129 14.52 -9.52 1.45
CA SER A 129 15.24 -9.98 0.25
C SER A 129 15.66 -11.45 0.26
N THR A 130 15.51 -12.15 1.38
CA THR A 130 15.78 -13.58 1.51
C THR A 130 14.71 -14.45 0.83
N HIS A 131 13.46 -13.99 0.75
CA HIS A 131 12.34 -14.75 0.19
C HIS A 131 11.59 -13.92 -0.86
N TRP A 132 11.72 -14.32 -2.13
CA TRP A 132 11.13 -13.59 -3.25
C TRP A 132 9.60 -13.49 -3.20
N LEU A 133 8.94 -14.49 -2.63
CA LEU A 133 7.51 -14.51 -2.39
C LEU A 133 7.11 -13.37 -1.44
N VAL A 134 7.84 -13.20 -0.33
CA VAL A 134 7.60 -12.12 0.64
C VAL A 134 7.87 -10.75 0.04
N VAL A 135 8.93 -10.63 -0.77
CA VAL A 135 9.23 -9.41 -1.54
C VAL A 135 8.10 -9.11 -2.52
N SER A 136 7.58 -10.11 -3.24
CA SER A 136 6.51 -9.93 -4.22
C SER A 136 5.24 -9.40 -3.57
N HIS A 137 4.88 -9.90 -2.39
CA HIS A 137 3.73 -9.41 -1.64
C HIS A 137 3.94 -8.00 -1.14
N PHE A 138 5.12 -7.70 -0.59
CA PHE A 138 5.44 -6.34 -0.16
C PHE A 138 5.33 -5.32 -1.30
N ILE A 139 5.85 -5.67 -2.49
CA ILE A 139 5.76 -4.81 -3.68
C ILE A 139 4.31 -4.71 -4.16
N ALA A 140 3.57 -5.82 -4.22
CA ALA A 140 2.17 -5.84 -4.63
C ALA A 140 1.30 -4.96 -3.71
N THR A 141 1.42 -5.11 -2.40
CA THR A 141 0.64 -4.30 -1.44
C THR A 141 1.07 -2.85 -1.46
N THR A 142 2.37 -2.57 -1.38
CA THR A 142 2.86 -1.18 -1.25
C THR A 142 2.76 -0.42 -2.56
N LEU A 143 3.23 -0.97 -3.69
CA LEU A 143 3.24 -0.25 -4.96
C LEU A 143 1.93 -0.42 -5.73
N VAL A 144 1.47 -1.66 -5.99
CA VAL A 144 0.25 -1.88 -6.78
C VAL A 144 -0.97 -1.42 -6.01
N GLY A 145 -1.11 -1.85 -4.75
CA GLY A 145 -2.17 -1.41 -3.84
C GLY A 145 -2.12 0.10 -3.55
N GLY A 146 -0.92 0.64 -3.33
CA GLY A 146 -0.73 2.07 -3.15
C GLY A 146 -1.17 2.91 -4.36
N MET A 147 -0.73 2.54 -5.58
CA MET A 147 -1.14 3.24 -6.80
C MET A 147 -2.64 3.14 -7.04
N LEU A 148 -3.24 1.97 -6.80
CA LEU A 148 -4.69 1.78 -6.90
C LEU A 148 -5.43 2.67 -5.89
N PHE A 149 -4.91 2.80 -4.68
CA PHE A 149 -5.52 3.64 -3.66
C PHE A 149 -5.37 5.13 -3.97
N ALA A 150 -4.21 5.55 -4.46
CA ALA A 150 -4.01 6.87 -5.01
C ALA A 150 -4.96 7.17 -6.18
N HIS A 151 -5.15 6.21 -7.08
CA HIS A 151 -6.12 6.34 -8.17
C HIS A 151 -7.54 6.54 -7.63
N ALA A 152 -7.97 5.71 -6.67
CA ALA A 152 -9.29 5.83 -6.04
C ALA A 152 -9.47 7.19 -5.33
N ALA A 153 -8.42 7.72 -4.68
CA ALA A 153 -8.42 9.03 -4.07
C ALA A 153 -8.55 10.16 -5.11
N LEU A 154 -7.87 10.03 -6.26
CA LEU A 154 -7.96 10.98 -7.38
C LEU A 154 -9.32 10.94 -8.08
N VAL A 155 -9.93 9.76 -8.23
CA VAL A 155 -11.29 9.59 -8.75
C VAL A 155 -12.29 10.25 -7.80
N ARG A 156 -12.17 10.01 -6.49
CA ARG A 156 -12.99 10.69 -5.47
C ARG A 156 -12.82 12.21 -5.50
N ALA A 157 -11.62 12.71 -5.78
CA ALA A 157 -11.34 14.14 -5.94
C ALA A 157 -11.79 14.73 -7.29
N GLN A 158 -12.38 13.92 -8.18
CA GLN A 158 -12.81 14.30 -9.52
C GLN A 158 -11.69 15.01 -10.31
N HIS A 159 -10.51 14.39 -10.32
CA HIS A 159 -9.39 14.87 -11.14
C HIS A 159 -9.77 14.85 -12.63
N LYS A 160 -9.12 15.71 -13.42
CA LYS A 160 -9.33 15.83 -14.88
C LYS A 160 -8.09 15.40 -15.67
N VAL A 161 -7.07 14.88 -14.99
CA VAL A 161 -5.80 14.50 -15.61
C VAL A 161 -5.94 13.10 -16.22
N GLU A 162 -6.39 13.04 -17.48
CA GLU A 162 -6.67 11.78 -18.18
C GLU A 162 -5.46 10.84 -18.24
N ALA A 163 -4.25 11.38 -18.31
CA ALA A 163 -3.02 10.60 -18.30
C ALA A 163 -2.93 9.69 -17.05
N VAL A 164 -3.41 10.13 -15.88
CA VAL A 164 -3.39 9.31 -14.66
C VAL A 164 -4.30 8.08 -14.81
N ASN A 165 -5.47 8.24 -15.43
CA ASN A 165 -6.40 7.14 -15.67
C ASN A 165 -5.83 6.03 -16.56
N HIS A 166 -4.79 6.34 -17.33
CA HIS A 166 -4.09 5.37 -18.17
C HIS A 166 -2.80 4.86 -17.52
N VAL A 167 -1.95 5.77 -17.03
CA VAL A 167 -0.63 5.45 -16.47
C VAL A 167 -0.75 4.57 -15.23
N PHE A 168 -1.67 4.88 -14.30
CA PHE A 168 -1.77 4.16 -13.03
C PHE A 168 -2.21 2.69 -13.23
N PRO A 169 -3.30 2.39 -13.94
CA PRO A 169 -3.68 0.99 -14.18
C PRO A 169 -2.64 0.21 -14.98
N VAL A 170 -2.01 0.82 -16.00
CA VAL A 170 -1.00 0.12 -16.82
C VAL A 170 0.28 -0.15 -16.01
N ALA A 171 0.81 0.85 -15.31
CA ALA A 171 1.99 0.67 -14.45
C ALA A 171 1.72 -0.32 -13.33
N GLY A 172 0.54 -0.24 -12.71
CA GLY A 172 0.06 -1.20 -11.71
C GLY A 172 -0.04 -2.62 -12.24
N THR A 173 -0.54 -2.80 -13.46
CA THR A 173 -0.63 -4.11 -14.11
C THR A 173 0.74 -4.69 -14.40
N LEU A 174 1.66 -3.89 -14.95
CA LEU A 174 3.03 -4.35 -15.21
C LEU A 174 3.73 -4.79 -13.92
N LEU A 175 3.60 -4.00 -12.85
CA LEU A 175 4.14 -4.36 -11.54
C LEU A 175 3.46 -5.60 -10.95
N ALA A 176 2.15 -5.74 -11.11
CA ALA A 176 1.42 -6.92 -10.65
C ALA A 176 1.83 -8.19 -11.41
N ILE A 177 2.12 -8.12 -12.72
CA ILE A 177 2.65 -9.24 -13.49
C ILE A 177 4.01 -9.67 -12.94
N VAL A 178 4.90 -8.72 -12.68
CA VAL A 178 6.21 -9.01 -12.07
C VAL A 178 6.03 -9.67 -10.70
N CYS A 179 5.17 -9.12 -9.84
CA CYS A 179 4.89 -9.71 -8.51
C CYS A 179 4.28 -11.11 -8.64
N PHE A 180 3.37 -11.33 -9.59
CA PHE A 180 2.75 -12.62 -9.82
C PHE A 180 3.79 -13.67 -10.25
N VAL A 181 4.65 -13.34 -11.22
CA VAL A 181 5.69 -14.27 -11.69
C VAL A 181 6.67 -14.60 -10.56
N MET A 182 7.10 -13.58 -9.80
CA MET A 182 7.99 -13.78 -8.66
C MET A 182 7.36 -14.65 -7.58
N GLY A 183 6.11 -14.36 -7.19
CA GLY A 183 5.39 -15.15 -6.18
C GLY A 183 5.08 -16.58 -6.64
N ALA A 184 4.62 -16.75 -7.90
CA ALA A 184 4.28 -18.04 -8.46
C ALA A 184 5.50 -18.97 -8.56
N SER A 185 6.70 -18.43 -8.81
CA SER A 185 7.93 -19.22 -8.93
C SER A 185 8.32 -19.97 -7.66
N GLN A 186 7.83 -19.53 -6.49
CA GLN A 186 8.12 -20.13 -5.19
C GLN A 186 6.96 -20.97 -4.62
N LEU A 187 5.88 -21.18 -5.39
CA LEU A 187 4.77 -22.04 -4.95
C LEU A 187 5.17 -23.51 -4.84
N GLY A 188 6.13 -23.98 -5.65
CA GLY A 188 6.63 -25.36 -5.59
C GLY A 188 7.33 -25.69 -4.26
N ASP A 189 7.99 -24.71 -3.65
CA ASP A 189 8.61 -24.88 -2.32
C ASP A 189 7.53 -25.08 -1.24
N LEU A 190 6.40 -24.37 -1.36
CA LEU A 190 5.26 -24.50 -0.46
C LEU A 190 4.50 -25.82 -0.67
N GLU A 191 4.43 -26.31 -1.91
CA GLU A 191 3.88 -27.62 -2.23
C GLU A 191 4.69 -28.74 -1.57
N ALA A 192 6.02 -28.70 -1.69
CA ALA A 192 6.90 -29.67 -1.03
C ALA A 192 6.74 -29.66 0.51
N LEU A 193 6.55 -28.49 1.13
CA LEU A 193 6.24 -28.37 2.55
C LEU A 193 4.86 -28.95 2.90
N ALA A 194 3.87 -28.76 2.04
CA ALA A 194 2.54 -29.32 2.23
C ALA A 194 2.57 -30.85 2.21
N GLU A 195 3.36 -31.46 1.32
CA GLU A 195 3.51 -32.92 1.24
C GLU A 195 4.32 -33.51 2.39
N THR A 196 5.44 -32.87 2.74
CA THR A 196 6.38 -33.41 3.74
C THR A 196 5.96 -33.17 5.18
N GLN A 197 5.29 -32.04 5.46
CA GLN A 197 4.93 -31.63 6.82
C GLN A 197 3.42 -31.55 7.05
N ASN A 198 2.60 -31.90 6.06
CA ASN A 198 1.13 -31.80 6.08
C ASN A 198 0.63 -30.38 6.41
N GLN A 199 1.41 -29.34 6.02
CA GLN A 199 1.10 -27.93 6.25
C GLN A 199 0.56 -27.28 4.97
N VAL A 200 -0.70 -27.58 4.64
CA VAL A 200 -1.35 -27.11 3.39
C VAL A 200 -1.82 -25.64 3.49
N GLY A 201 -1.95 -25.11 4.71
CA GLY A 201 -2.49 -23.76 4.97
C GLY A 201 -1.77 -22.63 4.22
N PRO A 202 -0.43 -22.50 4.33
CA PRO A 202 0.32 -21.47 3.62
C PRO A 202 0.17 -21.54 2.09
N LEU A 203 0.21 -22.74 1.51
CA LEU A 203 0.03 -22.93 0.06
C LEU A 203 -1.34 -22.41 -0.41
N ILE A 204 -2.42 -22.79 0.27
CA ILE A 204 -3.78 -22.33 -0.07
C ILE A 204 -3.89 -20.81 0.06
N ALA A 205 -3.35 -20.24 1.14
CA ALA A 205 -3.36 -18.80 1.35
C ALA A 205 -2.64 -18.05 0.21
N GLN A 206 -1.52 -18.56 -0.27
CA GLN A 206 -0.80 -17.92 -1.38
C GLN A 206 -1.50 -18.05 -2.73
N ILE A 207 -2.11 -19.19 -3.02
CA ILE A 207 -2.92 -19.35 -4.25
C ILE A 207 -4.10 -18.35 -4.24
N ILE A 208 -4.80 -18.23 -3.11
CA ILE A 208 -5.89 -17.26 -2.93
C ILE A 208 -5.36 -15.83 -3.10
N SER A 209 -4.26 -15.49 -2.44
CA SER A 209 -3.61 -14.18 -2.51
C SER A 209 -3.30 -13.76 -3.96
N LEU A 210 -2.60 -14.62 -4.71
CA LEU A 210 -2.23 -14.37 -6.10
C LEU A 210 -3.47 -14.29 -7.01
N GLY A 211 -4.46 -15.15 -6.80
CA GLY A 211 -5.73 -15.10 -7.52
C GLY A 211 -6.47 -13.78 -7.32
N LEU A 212 -6.56 -13.29 -6.07
CA LEU A 212 -7.18 -12.00 -5.77
C LEU A 212 -6.36 -10.81 -6.29
N LEU A 213 -5.02 -10.90 -6.34
CA LEU A 213 -4.18 -9.86 -6.96
C LEU A 213 -4.54 -9.69 -8.44
N VAL A 214 -4.62 -10.81 -9.18
CA VAL A 214 -5.02 -10.81 -10.59
C VAL A 214 -6.44 -10.27 -10.76
N ALA A 215 -7.38 -10.69 -9.91
CA ALA A 215 -8.75 -10.19 -9.94
C ALA A 215 -8.82 -8.68 -9.66
N ALA A 216 -8.10 -8.17 -8.66
CA ALA A 216 -8.05 -6.75 -8.31
C ALA A 216 -7.56 -5.91 -9.49
N VAL A 217 -6.48 -6.34 -10.15
CA VAL A 217 -5.93 -5.66 -11.34
C VAL A 217 -6.87 -5.76 -12.53
N GLY A 218 -7.52 -6.90 -12.74
CA GLY A 218 -8.54 -7.08 -13.79
C GLY A 218 -9.71 -6.12 -13.62
N VAL A 219 -10.23 -5.99 -12.40
CA VAL A 219 -11.27 -5.00 -12.06
C VAL A 219 -10.75 -3.57 -12.26
N TRP A 220 -9.51 -3.30 -11.85
CA TRP A 220 -8.91 -1.97 -11.99
C TRP A 220 -8.72 -1.54 -13.45
N LEU A 221 -8.41 -2.47 -14.35
CA LEU A 221 -8.30 -2.25 -15.78
C LEU A 221 -9.66 -2.10 -16.48
N MET A 222 -10.77 -2.47 -15.83
CA MET A 222 -12.09 -2.47 -16.45
C MET A 222 -12.47 -1.13 -17.11
N PRO A 223 -12.24 0.05 -16.49
CA PRO A 223 -12.56 1.34 -17.13
C PRO A 223 -11.75 1.58 -18.41
N LEU A 224 -10.50 1.10 -18.46
CA LEU A 224 -9.64 1.22 -19.63
C LEU A 224 -10.13 0.33 -20.78
N ILE A 225 -10.50 -0.92 -20.47
CA ILE A 225 -11.02 -1.89 -21.43
C ILE A 225 -12.38 -1.44 -21.99
N THR A 226 -13.26 -0.96 -21.11
CA THR A 226 -14.60 -0.50 -21.48
C THR A 226 -14.64 0.92 -22.04
N ARG A 227 -13.49 1.61 -22.11
CA ARG A 227 -13.36 3.03 -22.48
C ARG A 227 -14.32 3.93 -21.70
N SER A 228 -14.55 3.58 -20.44
CA SER A 228 -15.43 4.33 -19.54
C SER A 228 -14.61 5.13 -18.53
N LYS A 229 -15.23 6.15 -17.94
CA LYS A 229 -14.57 6.92 -16.88
C LYS A 229 -14.45 6.03 -15.62
N PRO A 230 -13.30 6.02 -14.93
CA PRO A 230 -13.17 5.25 -13.70
C PRO A 230 -14.16 5.79 -12.67
N VAL A 231 -15.05 4.92 -12.22
CA VAL A 231 -16.06 5.23 -11.20
C VAL A 231 -15.56 4.76 -9.83
N GLN A 232 -15.96 5.49 -8.79
CA GLN A 232 -15.49 5.23 -7.42
C GLN A 232 -15.77 3.79 -6.98
N GLY A 233 -16.94 3.23 -7.31
CA GLY A 233 -17.34 1.89 -6.91
C GLY A 233 -16.41 0.78 -7.40
N VAL A 234 -15.99 0.86 -8.67
CA VAL A 234 -15.05 -0.10 -9.26
C VAL A 234 -13.67 0.02 -8.60
N MET A 235 -13.20 1.25 -8.35
CA MET A 235 -11.92 1.47 -7.67
C MET A 235 -11.93 0.93 -6.24
N THR A 236 -13.02 1.17 -5.48
CA THR A 236 -13.15 0.66 -4.10
C THR A 236 -13.28 -0.86 -4.05
N PHE A 237 -13.93 -1.47 -5.04
CA PHE A 237 -14.02 -2.93 -5.12
C PHE A 237 -12.66 -3.55 -5.42
N ALA A 238 -11.91 -3.02 -6.39
CA ALA A 238 -10.53 -3.43 -6.64
C ALA A 238 -9.64 -3.26 -5.41
N LEU A 239 -9.81 -2.17 -4.66
CA LEU A 239 -9.09 -1.93 -3.40
C LEU A 239 -9.40 -2.97 -2.33
N LEU A 240 -10.66 -3.38 -2.21
CA LEU A 240 -11.06 -4.43 -1.29
C LEU A 240 -10.41 -5.77 -1.68
N LEU A 241 -10.37 -6.09 -2.98
CA LEU A 241 -9.72 -7.31 -3.46
C LEU A 241 -8.22 -7.32 -3.17
N ILE A 242 -7.50 -6.22 -3.42
CA ILE A 242 -6.06 -6.17 -3.12
C ILE A 242 -5.78 -6.17 -1.62
N PHE A 243 -6.68 -5.60 -0.81
CA PHE A 243 -6.59 -5.65 0.65
C PHE A 243 -6.73 -7.09 1.15
N ILE A 244 -7.76 -7.82 0.70
CA ILE A 244 -7.95 -9.23 1.08
C ILE A 244 -6.80 -10.10 0.56
N SER A 245 -6.35 -9.89 -0.68
CA SER A 245 -5.14 -10.54 -1.23
C SER A 245 -3.95 -10.36 -0.29
N SER A 246 -3.70 -9.14 0.17
CA SER A 246 -2.57 -8.82 1.05
C SER A 246 -2.71 -9.45 2.45
N LEU A 247 -3.93 -9.64 2.96
CA LEU A 247 -4.15 -10.35 4.22
C LEU A 247 -3.80 -11.83 4.09
N PHE A 248 -4.26 -12.50 3.02
CA PHE A 248 -3.90 -13.90 2.77
C PHE A 248 -2.41 -14.08 2.51
N ALA A 249 -1.79 -13.14 1.77
CA ALA A 249 -0.35 -13.11 1.55
C ALA A 249 0.44 -13.13 2.87
N GLY A 250 0.00 -12.37 3.87
CA GLY A 250 0.69 -12.27 5.17
C GLY A 250 0.55 -13.52 6.05
N VAL A 251 -0.46 -14.36 5.82
CA VAL A 251 -0.66 -15.62 6.56
C VAL A 251 0.19 -16.76 5.98
N GLY A 252 0.55 -16.69 4.70
CA GLY A 252 1.31 -17.75 4.02
C GLY A 252 2.83 -17.54 4.02
N VAL A 253 3.37 -16.72 4.93
CA VAL A 253 4.81 -16.45 5.10
C VAL A 253 5.25 -16.89 6.48
#